data_AF-A0A2H6NEJ4-F1
#
_entry.id   AF-A0A2H6NEJ4-F1
#
_cell.length_a   1.000
_cell.length_b   1.000
_cell.length_c   1.000
_cell.angle_alpha   90.00
_cell.angle_beta   90.00
_cell.angle_gamma   90.00
#
_symmetry.space_group_name_H-M   'P 1'
#
loop_
_entity.id
_entity.type
_entity.pdbx_description
1 polymer ?
#
loop_
_entity_poly.entity_id
_entity_poly.type
_entity_poly.pdbx_seq_one_letter_code
_entity_poly.pdbx_strand_id
1 'polypeptide(L)'
;TPCHVTTALPDLLDVIAAVAVEVSRLIVMGDFNLPSAGGTSGEVREFMASMTAMDLTQLISGPTHTEGGTLDLVFVSGQWQSDLELGELAVEPLSWTDHSLLRLDFLTATLNRRESEPLRWFHPRRLMDPDRFQTELGVVPEDLAHGSAGELVAA
;
A
#
# COMPACT_ATOMS: atom_id res chain seq x y z
N THR A 1 -8.70 24.96 12.51
CA THR A 1 -7.36 24.32 12.59
C THR A 1 -6.92 24.03 11.16
N PRO A 2 -5.73 24.47 10.72
CA PRO A 2 -5.26 24.12 9.38
C PRO A 2 -5.09 22.60 9.30
N CYS A 3 -5.53 21.99 8.20
CA CYS A 3 -5.42 20.55 8.00
C CYS A 3 -3.93 20.14 7.98
N HIS A 4 -3.54 19.19 8.83
CA HIS A 4 -2.16 18.66 8.90
C HIS A 4 -1.68 17.98 7.60
N VAL A 5 -2.59 17.74 6.64
CA VAL A 5 -2.35 17.02 5.39
C VAL A 5 -1.51 17.83 4.39
N THR A 6 -1.66 19.16 4.35
CA THR A 6 -1.00 19.99 3.31
C THR A 6 0.49 20.22 3.52
N THR A 7 1.00 20.08 4.75
CA THR A 7 2.44 20.22 5.03
C THR A 7 3.22 18.92 4.93
N ALA A 8 2.55 17.76 5.02
CA ALA A 8 3.23 16.45 5.05
C ALA A 8 3.40 15.83 3.66
N LEU A 9 2.60 16.23 2.67
CA LEU A 9 2.60 15.62 1.35
C LEU A 9 3.88 15.91 0.54
N PRO A 10 4.45 17.13 0.55
CA PRO A 10 5.74 17.40 -0.10
C PRO A 10 6.88 16.59 0.53
N ASP A 11 6.95 16.53 1.86
CA ASP A 11 7.96 15.75 2.58
C ASP A 11 7.85 14.25 2.25
N LEU A 12 6.62 13.73 2.14
CA LEU A 12 6.38 12.34 1.73
C LEU A 12 6.84 12.10 0.28
N LEU A 13 6.56 13.03 -0.63
CA LEU A 13 7.02 12.94 -2.02
C LEU A 13 8.53 12.94 -2.12
N ASP A 14 9.23 13.75 -1.32
CA ASP A 14 10.70 13.75 -1.28
C ASP A 14 11.27 12.40 -0.83
N VAL A 15 10.65 11.78 0.19
CA VAL A 15 11.04 10.44 0.65
C VAL A 15 10.77 9.39 -0.43
N ILE A 16 9.58 9.42 -1.06
CA ILE A 16 9.24 8.47 -2.12
C ILE A 16 10.18 8.64 -3.31
N ALA A 17 10.50 9.88 -3.70
CA ALA A 17 11.42 10.17 -4.81
C ALA A 17 12.83 9.64 -4.52
N ALA A 18 13.35 9.86 -3.31
CA ALA A 18 14.64 9.33 -2.90
C ALA A 18 14.66 7.79 -2.97
N VAL A 19 13.61 7.13 -2.48
CA VAL A 19 13.51 5.67 -2.51
C VAL A 19 13.31 5.13 -3.93
N ALA A 20 12.52 5.80 -4.77
CA ALA A 20 12.24 5.38 -6.15
C ALA A 20 13.51 5.40 -7.04
N VAL A 21 14.47 6.27 -6.74
CA VAL A 21 15.78 6.29 -7.42
C VAL A 21 16.65 5.10 -7.02
N GLU A 22 16.56 4.66 -5.76
CA GLU A 22 17.39 3.58 -5.22
C GLU A 22 16.77 2.18 -5.44
N VAL A 23 15.44 2.10 -5.49
CA VAL A 23 14.68 0.84 -5.48
C VAL A 23 13.87 0.69 -6.76
N SER A 24 14.32 -0.22 -7.63
CA SER A 24 13.64 -0.52 -8.91
C SER A 24 12.28 -1.21 -8.73
N ARG A 25 12.05 -1.87 -7.59
CA ARG A 25 10.83 -2.61 -7.25
C ARG A 25 10.15 -2.00 -6.04
N LEU A 26 9.56 -0.82 -6.23
CA LEU A 26 8.92 -0.06 -5.17
C LEU A 26 7.42 -0.30 -5.18
N ILE A 27 6.88 -0.65 -4.02
CA ILE A 27 5.44 -0.59 -3.74
C ILE A 27 5.25 0.45 -2.64
N VAL A 28 4.40 1.45 -2.89
CA VAL A 28 3.99 2.44 -1.89
C VAL A 28 2.52 2.19 -1.59
N MET A 29 2.20 1.81 -0.36
CA MET A 29 0.81 1.64 0.06
C MET A 29 0.53 2.27 1.42
N GLY A 30 -0.70 2.67 1.64
CA GLY A 30 -1.19 3.14 2.93
C GLY A 30 -2.50 3.89 2.82
N ASP A 31 -3.00 4.32 3.97
CA ASP A 31 -4.08 5.32 4.06
C ASP A 31 -3.47 6.72 3.87
N PHE A 32 -3.75 7.32 2.71
CA PHE A 32 -3.28 8.68 2.41
C PHE A 32 -4.28 9.75 2.86
N ASN A 33 -5.52 9.34 3.19
CA ASN A 33 -6.61 10.22 3.56
C ASN A 33 -6.77 11.42 2.59
N LEU A 34 -6.55 11.16 1.29
CA LEU A 34 -6.72 12.15 0.24
C LEU A 34 -8.19 12.23 -0.15
N PRO A 35 -8.81 13.42 -0.16
CA PRO A 35 -10.24 13.55 -0.42
C PRO A 35 -10.59 12.96 -1.79
N SER A 36 -11.55 12.04 -1.80
CA SER A 36 -11.97 11.35 -3.02
C SER A 36 -12.49 12.36 -4.05
N ALA A 37 -12.22 12.07 -5.32
CA ALA A 37 -12.42 12.97 -6.45
C ALA A 37 -13.92 13.31 -6.69
N GLY A 38 -14.44 14.22 -5.87
CA GLY A 38 -15.62 15.03 -6.11
C GLY A 38 -15.23 16.49 -6.34
N GLY A 39 -14.20 16.75 -7.16
CA GLY A 39 -13.77 18.10 -7.56
C GLY A 39 -12.42 18.57 -7.00
N THR A 40 -11.34 17.87 -7.39
CA THR A 40 -9.99 18.40 -7.63
C THR A 40 -9.45 19.47 -6.67
N SER A 41 -9.00 19.08 -5.48
CA SER A 41 -7.98 19.90 -4.82
C SER A 41 -6.70 19.87 -5.68
N GLY A 42 -6.02 21.01 -5.82
CA GLY A 42 -4.80 21.11 -6.64
C GLY A 42 -3.72 20.15 -6.14
N GLU A 43 -3.72 19.93 -4.83
CA GLU A 43 -2.80 19.11 -4.06
C GLU A 43 -2.94 17.63 -4.39
N VAL A 44 -4.16 17.08 -4.47
CA VAL A 44 -4.37 15.68 -4.87
C VAL A 44 -3.90 15.48 -6.31
N ARG A 45 -4.22 16.42 -7.21
CA ARG A 45 -3.77 16.32 -8.60
C ARG A 45 -2.24 16.40 -8.72
N GLU A 46 -1.61 17.30 -7.98
CA GLU A 46 -0.15 17.44 -7.95
C GLU A 46 0.53 16.22 -7.36
N PHE A 47 -0.05 15.63 -6.31
CA PHE A 47 0.42 14.37 -5.74
C PHE A 47 0.35 13.23 -6.76
N MET A 48 -0.81 13.02 -7.38
CA MET A 48 -0.98 12.00 -8.41
C MET A 48 -0.04 12.21 -9.61
N ALA A 49 0.15 13.46 -10.02
CA ALA A 49 1.08 13.83 -11.09
C ALA A 49 2.53 13.55 -10.69
N SER A 50 2.91 13.84 -9.44
CA SER A 50 4.24 13.55 -8.91
C SER A 50 4.50 12.04 -8.85
N MET A 51 3.54 11.24 -8.37
CA MET A 51 3.64 9.78 -8.39
C MET A 51 3.85 9.26 -9.83
N THR A 52 3.07 9.77 -10.78
CA THR A 52 3.20 9.42 -12.20
C THR A 52 4.57 9.83 -12.76
N ALA A 53 5.08 11.01 -12.40
CA ALA A 53 6.40 11.49 -12.83
C ALA A 53 7.55 10.65 -12.28
N MET A 54 7.36 9.99 -11.14
CA MET A 54 8.27 9.01 -10.56
C MET A 54 8.09 7.59 -11.14
N ASP A 55 7.33 7.44 -12.24
CA ASP A 55 6.99 6.15 -12.86
C ASP A 55 6.23 5.20 -11.90
N LEU A 56 5.46 5.75 -10.96
CA LEU A 56 4.63 4.99 -10.05
C LEU A 56 3.18 4.98 -10.54
N THR A 57 2.64 3.78 -10.77
CA THR A 57 1.26 3.56 -11.24
C THR A 57 0.35 3.14 -10.09
N GLN A 58 -0.82 3.76 -9.98
CA GLN A 58 -1.82 3.39 -8.98
C GLN A 58 -2.55 2.10 -9.37
N LEU A 59 -2.70 1.16 -8.43
CA LEU A 59 -3.42 -0.10 -8.64
C LEU A 59 -4.90 -0.02 -8.25
N ILE A 60 -5.23 0.68 -7.16
CA ILE A 60 -6.59 0.77 -6.63
C ILE A 60 -7.27 2.04 -7.15
N SER A 61 -8.43 1.90 -7.78
CA SER A 61 -9.27 3.06 -8.20
C SER A 61 -10.69 3.02 -7.64
N GLY A 62 -11.06 1.96 -6.91
CA GLY A 62 -12.37 1.79 -6.29
C GLY A 62 -12.45 2.39 -4.88
N PRO A 63 -13.65 2.43 -4.28
CA PRO A 63 -13.82 2.86 -2.90
C PRO A 63 -13.08 1.94 -1.93
N THR A 64 -12.34 2.51 -0.99
CA THR A 64 -11.64 1.79 0.09
C THR A 64 -12.20 2.14 1.47
N HIS A 65 -13.20 3.02 1.52
CA HIS A 65 -13.85 3.46 2.72
C HIS A 65 -15.37 3.32 2.59
N THR A 66 -16.05 3.01 3.71
CA THR A 66 -17.50 2.74 3.77
C THR A 66 -18.36 3.91 3.33
N GLU A 67 -17.91 5.15 3.56
CA GLU A 67 -18.58 6.37 3.06
C GLU A 67 -18.33 6.65 1.57
N GLY A 68 -17.60 5.76 0.90
CA GLY A 68 -17.12 5.93 -0.46
C GLY A 68 -15.76 6.61 -0.50
N GLY A 69 -15.18 6.66 -1.70
CA GLY A 69 -13.87 7.28 -1.94
C GLY A 69 -12.68 6.35 -1.75
N THR A 70 -11.58 6.72 -2.39
CA THR A 70 -10.33 5.96 -2.41
C THR A 70 -9.33 6.68 -1.51
N LEU A 71 -9.27 6.28 -0.24
CA LEU A 71 -8.37 6.87 0.76
C LEU A 71 -7.08 6.05 0.88
N ASP A 72 -7.21 4.73 0.76
CA ASP A 72 -6.11 3.79 0.72
C ASP A 72 -5.61 3.67 -0.72
N LEU A 73 -4.36 4.05 -0.94
CA LEU A 73 -3.75 4.03 -2.26
C LEU A 73 -2.64 2.98 -2.29
N VAL A 74 -2.49 2.35 -3.45
CA VAL A 74 -1.37 1.45 -3.73
C VAL A 74 -0.75 1.90 -5.04
N PHE A 75 0.55 2.16 -5.01
CA PHE A 75 1.36 2.52 -6.16
C PHE A 75 2.50 1.53 -6.35
N VAL A 76 2.84 1.27 -7.60
CA VAL A 76 3.89 0.33 -8.01
C VAL A 76 4.79 0.95 -9.07
N SER A 77 6.11 0.78 -8.96
CA SER A 77 7.08 1.31 -9.94
C SER A 77 6.98 0.59 -11.27
N GLY A 78 6.99 1.28 -12.42
CA GLY A 78 6.72 0.71 -13.75
C GLY A 78 7.54 -0.55 -14.11
N GLN A 79 8.72 -0.72 -13.53
CA GLN A 79 9.55 -1.92 -13.70
C GLN A 79 9.06 -3.17 -12.93
N TRP A 80 8.04 -3.07 -12.09
CA TRP A 80 7.52 -4.17 -11.27
C TRP A 80 6.97 -5.33 -12.11
N GLN A 81 6.30 -5.06 -13.24
CA GLN A 81 5.70 -6.08 -14.10
C GLN A 81 6.71 -6.98 -14.82
N SER A 82 7.99 -6.58 -14.86
CA SER A 82 9.04 -7.36 -15.52
C SER A 82 9.27 -8.70 -14.83
N ASP A 83 9.05 -8.75 -13.51
CA ASP A 83 9.40 -9.88 -12.64
C ASP A 83 8.29 -10.28 -11.66
N LEU A 84 7.25 -9.45 -11.53
CA LEU A 84 6.15 -9.63 -10.59
C LEU A 84 4.82 -9.43 -11.32
N GLU A 85 4.05 -10.50 -11.49
CA GLU A 85 2.71 -10.43 -12.07
C GLU A 85 1.70 -10.25 -10.94
N LEU A 86 0.87 -9.20 -10.99
CA LEU A 86 -0.25 -9.09 -10.05
C LEU A 86 -1.31 -10.09 -10.49
N GLY A 87 -1.62 -11.03 -9.61
CA GLY A 87 -2.75 -11.92 -9.74
C GLY A 87 -4.03 -11.18 -9.35
N GLU A 88 -4.68 -11.66 -8.29
CA GLU A 88 -5.91 -11.06 -7.80
C GLU A 88 -5.64 -9.80 -6.97
N LEU A 89 -6.40 -8.75 -7.28
CA LEU A 89 -6.50 -7.53 -6.49
C LEU A 89 -7.93 -7.43 -5.95
N ALA A 90 -8.12 -7.65 -4.66
CA ALA A 90 -9.42 -7.61 -4.01
C ALA A 90 -9.52 -6.46 -2.99
N VAL A 91 -10.69 -5.83 -2.95
CA VAL A 91 -11.07 -4.82 -1.96
C VAL A 91 -12.27 -5.36 -1.22
N GLU A 92 -12.10 -5.73 0.04
CA GLU A 92 -13.10 -6.45 0.82
C GLU A 92 -13.55 -5.61 2.02
N PRO A 93 -14.86 -5.38 2.20
CA PRO A 93 -15.35 -4.63 3.35
C PRO A 93 -15.13 -5.41 4.65
N LEU A 94 -14.72 -4.71 5.71
CA LEU A 94 -14.55 -5.28 7.05
C LEU A 94 -15.67 -4.80 7.98
N SER A 95 -16.06 -5.65 8.94
CA SER A 95 -17.21 -5.36 9.82
C SER A 95 -16.90 -4.42 10.99
N TRP A 96 -15.61 -4.20 11.28
CA TRP A 96 -15.12 -3.54 12.50
C TRP A 96 -14.29 -2.27 12.22
N THR A 97 -14.11 -1.91 10.96
CA THR A 97 -13.50 -0.66 10.52
C THR A 97 -14.31 -0.09 9.36
N ASP A 98 -14.25 1.22 9.21
CA ASP A 98 -14.75 1.98 8.08
C ASP A 98 -13.86 1.88 6.83
N HIS A 99 -12.67 1.29 6.92
CA HIS A 99 -11.81 0.95 5.78
C HIS A 99 -12.04 -0.48 5.26
N SER A 100 -11.76 -0.71 3.98
CA SER A 100 -11.75 -2.02 3.35
C SER A 100 -10.37 -2.69 3.47
N LEU A 101 -10.35 -4.01 3.56
CA LEU A 101 -9.15 -4.81 3.38
C LEU A 101 -8.70 -4.75 1.91
N LEU A 102 -7.45 -4.34 1.68
CA LEU A 102 -6.80 -4.46 0.37
C LEU A 102 -5.98 -5.75 0.33
N ARG A 103 -6.34 -6.67 -0.57
CA ARG A 103 -5.62 -7.92 -0.80
C ARG A 103 -4.96 -7.89 -2.17
N LEU A 104 -3.64 -7.99 -2.18
CA LEU A 104 -2.81 -8.02 -3.38
C LEU A 104 -2.12 -9.37 -3.46
N ASP A 105 -2.45 -10.14 -4.49
CA ASP A 105 -1.79 -11.39 -4.80
C ASP A 105 -0.72 -11.18 -5.88
N PHE A 106 0.50 -11.62 -5.61
CA PHE A 106 1.63 -11.49 -6.52
C PHE A 106 2.09 -12.87 -6.99
N LEU A 107 1.81 -13.17 -8.26
CA LEU A 107 2.24 -14.39 -8.91
C LEU A 107 3.71 -14.22 -9.31
N THR A 108 4.60 -14.91 -8.62
CA THR A 108 6.03 -14.91 -8.99
C THR A 108 6.30 -15.98 -10.04
N ALA A 109 6.77 -15.58 -11.22
CA ALA A 109 7.59 -16.47 -12.05
C ALA A 109 8.99 -16.54 -11.43
N THR A 110 9.11 -17.24 -10.29
CA THR A 110 10.31 -17.29 -9.44
C THR A 110 10.84 -15.91 -9.06
N LEU A 111 10.73 -15.52 -7.79
CA LEU A 111 11.70 -14.59 -7.21
C LEU A 111 13.08 -15.19 -7.50
N ASN A 112 13.74 -14.77 -8.59
CA ASN A 112 15.17 -14.96 -8.78
C ASN A 112 15.81 -14.12 -7.67
N ARG A 113 15.79 -14.71 -6.48
CA ARG A 113 16.36 -14.24 -5.24
C ARG A 113 17.83 -14.04 -5.55
N ARG A 114 18.21 -12.85 -6.00
CA ARG A 114 19.53 -12.34 -5.67
C ARG A 114 19.50 -12.26 -4.15
N GLU A 115 20.12 -13.23 -3.50
CA GLU A 115 20.13 -13.46 -2.06
C GLU A 115 20.72 -12.30 -1.23
N SER A 116 20.83 -11.08 -1.77
CA SER A 116 21.62 -10.00 -1.19
C SER A 116 20.84 -8.81 -0.65
N GLU A 117 19.57 -8.58 -1.00
CA GLU A 117 18.82 -7.43 -0.48
C GLU A 117 17.55 -7.86 0.28
N PRO A 118 17.50 -7.64 1.61
CA PRO A 118 16.33 -7.97 2.39
C PRO A 118 15.16 -7.02 2.05
N LEU A 119 13.95 -7.59 2.00
CA LEU A 119 12.72 -6.81 1.93
C LEU A 119 12.65 -5.89 3.16
N ARG A 120 12.73 -4.58 2.94
CA ARG A 120 12.65 -3.58 4.00
C ARG A 120 11.22 -3.14 4.20
N TRP A 121 10.64 -3.49 5.34
CA TRP A 121 9.33 -3.03 5.77
C TRP A 121 9.48 -1.83 6.71
N PHE A 122 8.70 -0.78 6.46
CA PHE A 122 8.58 0.36 7.36
C PHE A 122 7.12 0.42 7.85
N HIS A 123 6.88 0.14 9.14
CA HIS A 123 5.54 0.07 9.72
C HIS A 123 5.43 0.89 11.03
N PRO A 124 4.47 1.83 11.16
CA PRO A 124 4.19 2.54 12.41
C PRO A 124 3.58 1.61 13.48
N ARG A 125 4.14 1.60 14.70
CA ARG A 125 3.88 0.58 15.76
C ARG A 125 2.45 0.49 16.35
N ARG A 126 1.41 1.18 15.84
CA ARG A 126 0.13 1.31 16.58
C ARG A 126 -1.12 1.42 15.70
N LEU A 127 -1.44 0.43 14.87
CA LEU A 127 -2.60 0.56 13.98
C LEU A 127 -3.74 -0.46 14.19
N MET A 128 -3.53 -1.63 14.81
CA MET A 128 -4.52 -2.72 14.69
C MET A 128 -4.65 -3.64 15.92
N ASP A 129 -5.86 -4.18 16.13
CA ASP A 129 -6.16 -5.34 17.00
C ASP A 129 -5.77 -6.64 16.26
N PRO A 130 -4.69 -7.33 16.70
CA PRO A 130 -4.09 -8.42 15.96
C PRO A 130 -4.98 -9.68 15.88
N ASP A 131 -5.73 -9.98 16.93
CA ASP A 131 -6.52 -11.22 17.03
C ASP A 131 -7.73 -11.16 16.07
N ARG A 132 -8.35 -9.99 15.96
CA ARG A 132 -9.47 -9.76 15.04
C ARG A 132 -9.02 -9.69 13.59
N PHE A 133 -7.88 -9.08 13.32
CA PHE A 133 -7.30 -9.07 11.98
C PHE A 133 -7.03 -10.49 11.47
N GLN A 134 -6.44 -11.33 12.32
CA GLN A 134 -6.18 -12.73 11.97
C GLN A 134 -7.45 -13.53 11.73
N THR A 135 -8.52 -13.25 12.48
CA THR A 135 -9.83 -13.92 12.29
C THR A 135 -10.42 -13.62 10.91
N GLU A 136 -10.29 -12.38 10.45
CA GLU A 136 -10.91 -11.91 9.19
C GLU A 136 -10.03 -12.23 7.97
N LEU A 137 -8.71 -12.33 8.12
CA LEU A 137 -7.82 -12.86 7.07
C LEU A 137 -8.10 -14.33 6.72
N GLY A 138 -8.80 -15.06 7.59
CA GLY A 138 -9.06 -16.48 7.42
C GLY A 138 -7.80 -17.34 7.57
N VAL A 139 -7.84 -18.56 7.04
CA VAL A 139 -6.68 -19.46 7.05
C VAL A 139 -5.70 -18.99 5.97
N VAL A 140 -4.62 -18.33 6.39
CA VAL A 140 -3.49 -18.04 5.49
C VAL A 140 -2.91 -19.39 5.05
N PRO A 141 -2.79 -19.65 3.74
CA PRO A 141 -2.16 -20.86 3.22
C PRO A 141 -0.77 -21.08 3.84
N GLU A 142 -0.50 -22.28 4.36
CA GLU A 142 0.74 -22.60 5.09
C GLU A 142 2.01 -22.42 4.23
N ASP A 143 1.86 -22.40 2.91
CA ASP A 143 2.92 -22.15 1.92
C ASP A 143 3.34 -20.67 1.82
N LEU A 144 2.53 -19.73 2.34
CA LEU A 144 2.83 -18.30 2.41
C LEU A 144 3.34 -17.85 3.80
N ALA A 145 3.28 -18.72 4.81
CA ALA A 145 3.69 -18.41 6.18
C ALA A 145 5.17 -18.77 6.39
N HIS A 146 6.07 -17.79 6.28
CA HIS A 146 7.44 -17.92 6.82
C HIS A 146 7.53 -17.65 8.34
N GLY A 147 6.39 -17.64 9.02
CA GLY A 147 6.26 -17.44 10.46
C GLY A 147 4.78 -17.30 10.80
N SER A 148 4.39 -17.69 12.01
CA SER A 148 3.00 -17.52 12.45
C SER A 148 2.65 -16.03 12.52
N ALA A 149 1.39 -15.66 12.26
CA ALA A 149 0.93 -14.27 12.39
C ALA A 149 1.27 -13.63 13.75
N GLY A 150 1.50 -14.43 14.81
CA GLY A 150 1.97 -13.97 16.12
C GLY A 150 3.39 -13.36 16.13
N GLU A 151 4.26 -13.67 15.17
CA GLU A 151 5.57 -13.01 15.05
C GLU A 151 5.48 -11.61 14.45
N LEU A 152 4.40 -11.29 13.72
CA LEU A 152 4.16 -9.97 13.14
C LEU A 152 3.78 -8.91 14.18
N VAL A 153 3.37 -9.34 15.39
CA VAL A 153 2.80 -8.50 16.45
C VAL A 153 3.85 -8.16 17.54
N ALA A 154 4.99 -8.84 17.55
CA ALA A 154 5.91 -8.82 18.69
C ALA A 154 7.17 -7.92 18.55
N ALA A 155 7.28 -7.05 17.55
CA ALA A 155 8.47 -6.21 17.29
C ALA A 155 8.28 -4.68 17.48
#